data_AF-A0A139XAQ7-F1
#
_entry.id   AF-A0A139XAQ7-F1
#
_cell.length_a   1.000
_cell.length_b   1.000
_cell.length_c   1.000
_cell.angle_alpha   90.00
_cell.angle_beta   90.00
_cell.angle_gamma   90.00
#
_symmetry.space_group_name_H-M   'P 1'
#
loop_
_entity.id
_entity.type
_entity.pdbx_description
1 polymer ?
#
loop_
_entity_poly.entity_id
_entity_poly.type
_entity_poly.pdbx_seq_one_letter_code
_entity_poly.pdbx_strand_id
1 'polypeptide(L)' 'MVDLKDTISLAILCDADPEWRPNRYSFRYPNTRLKFEFGIVKLLDYQNRWAELEASDNPFATVVMAHLKMQQTTKKPQEN' A
#
# COMPACT_ATOMS: atom_id res chain seq x y z
N MET A 1 7.42 -20.45 -28.36
CA MET A 1 6.20 -19.88 -27.77
C MET A 1 6.50 -19.64 -26.31
N VAL A 2 6.52 -18.39 -25.84
CA VAL A 2 6.83 -18.07 -24.44
C VAL A 2 5.56 -18.29 -23.63
N ASP A 3 5.63 -19.16 -22.63
CA ASP A 3 4.55 -19.35 -21.66
C ASP A 3 4.48 -18.10 -20.77
N LEU A 4 3.48 -17.25 -21.01
CA LEU A 4 3.24 -16.05 -20.21
C LEU A 4 2.40 -16.46 -19.01
N LYS A 5 3.07 -16.59 -17.87
CA LYS A 5 2.41 -16.85 -16.59
C LYS A 5 1.58 -15.63 -16.19
N ASP A 6 0.29 -15.81 -15.95
CA ASP A 6 -0.61 -14.76 -15.47
C ASP A 6 -0.04 -14.15 -14.18
N THR A 7 0.29 -12.87 -14.24
CA THR A 7 0.85 -12.10 -13.11
C THR A 7 0.02 -10.85 -12.91
N ILE A 8 -0.32 -10.57 -11.66
CA ILE A 8 -0.96 -9.30 -11.28
C ILE A 8 0.08 -8.33 -10.74
N SER A 9 -0.17 -7.04 -10.95
CA SER A 9 0.60 -5.96 -10.33
C SER A 9 -0.22 -5.30 -9.23
N LEU A 10 0.41 -5.17 -8.05
CA LEU A 10 -0.21 -4.64 -6.85
C LEU A 10 0.72 -3.63 -6.20
N ALA A 11 0.23 -2.43 -5.95
CA ALA A 11 0.92 -1.42 -5.16
C ALA A 11 0.46 -1.47 -3.70
N ILE A 12 1.42 -1.55 -2.78
CA ILE A 12 1.16 -1.43 -1.34
C ILE A 12 1.43 0.02 -0.95
N LEU A 13 0.39 0.72 -0.48
CA LEU A 13 0.43 2.13 -0.12
C LEU A 13 0.60 2.26 1.41
N CYS A 14 1.68 2.90 1.83
CA CYS A 14 2.15 2.96 3.23
C CYS A 14 2.18 4.38 3.81
N ASP A 15 1.68 5.37 3.08
CA ASP A 15 1.59 6.75 3.56
C ASP A 15 0.36 6.96 4.46
N ALA A 16 0.32 8.13 5.09
CA ALA A 16 -0.69 8.52 6.07
C ALA A 16 -1.91 9.26 5.49
N ASP A 17 -1.92 9.55 4.19
CA ASP A 17 -2.99 10.30 3.53
C ASP A 17 -4.09 9.32 3.09
N PRO A 18 -5.30 9.36 3.68
CA PRO A 18 -6.37 8.45 3.31
C PRO A 18 -6.83 8.64 1.86
N GLU A 19 -6.68 9.82 1.27
CA GLU A 19 -7.17 10.12 -0.07
C GLU A 19 -6.13 9.79 -1.16
N TRP A 20 -4.86 9.63 -0.79
CA TRP A 20 -3.83 9.22 -1.74
C TRP A 20 -3.97 7.72 -2.08
N ARG A 21 -4.62 7.45 -3.22
CA ARG A 21 -4.89 6.10 -3.74
C ARG A 21 -4.61 5.99 -5.25
N PRO A 22 -3.37 6.22 -5.72
CA PRO A 22 -3.05 6.10 -7.14
C PRO A 22 -3.13 4.64 -7.58
N ASN A 23 -3.92 4.38 -8.62
CA ASN A 23 -4.06 3.06 -9.24
C ASN A 23 -3.57 3.03 -10.70
N ARG A 24 -2.96 4.13 -11.14
CA ARG A 24 -2.48 4.28 -12.51
C ARG A 24 -1.17 5.05 -12.53
N TYR A 25 -0.26 4.58 -13.38
CA TYR A 25 0.93 5.30 -13.78
C TYR A 25 0.88 5.55 -15.29
N SER A 26 1.26 6.75 -15.72
CA SER A 26 1.35 7.05 -17.14
C SER A 26 2.43 8.05 -17.45
N PHE A 27 3.17 7.81 -18.54
CA PHE A 27 4.09 8.78 -19.13
C PHE A 27 3.89 8.89 -20.64
N ARG A 28 4.33 10.02 -21.20
CA ARG A 28 4.33 10.27 -22.64
C ARG A 28 5.62 10.99 -23.04
N TYR A 29 6.33 10.41 -24.00
CA TYR A 29 7.34 11.04 -24.84
C TYR A 29 6.81 11.10 -26.29
N PRO A 30 7.40 11.88 -27.20
CA PRO A 30 6.85 12.11 -28.54
C PRO A 30 6.37 10.85 -29.27
N ASN A 31 7.14 9.76 -29.19
CA ASN A 31 6.84 8.49 -29.86
C ASN A 31 6.62 7.31 -28.89
N THR A 32 6.61 7.54 -27.57
CA THR A 32 6.52 6.48 -26.56
C THR A 32 5.49 6.83 -25.52
N ARG A 33 4.63 5.87 -25.18
CA ARG A 33 3.66 6.03 -24.11
C ARG A 33 3.54 4.75 -23.31
N LEU A 34 3.43 4.93 -21.99
CA LEU A 34 2.96 3.89 -21.08
C LEU A 34 1.69 4.36 -20.40
N LYS A 35 0.69 3.48 -20.36
CA LYS A 35 -0.42 3.55 -19.40
C LYS A 35 -0.40 2.21 -18.67
N PHE A 36 -0.32 2.27 -17.36
CA PHE A 36 -0.21 1.10 -16.53
C PHE A 36 -1.22 1.23 -15.38
N GLU A 37 -2.14 0.29 -15.33
CA GLU A 37 -3.16 0.19 -14.27
C GLU A 37 -2.80 -0.99 -13.38
N PHE A 38 -2.96 -0.81 -12.08
CA PHE A 38 -2.57 -1.78 -11.08
C PHE A 38 -3.53 -1.77 -9.89
N GLY A 39 -3.63 -2.91 -9.20
CA GLY A 39 -4.38 -3.00 -7.96
C GLY A 39 -3.68 -2.23 -6.84
N ILE A 40 -4.42 -1.86 -5.80
CA ILE A 40 -3.86 -1.19 -4.61
C ILE A 40 -4.29 -1.88 -3.32
N VAL A 41 -3.39 -1.88 -2.33
CA VAL A 41 -3.71 -2.17 -0.93
C VAL A 41 -3.17 -1.02 -0.09
N LYS A 42 -4.04 -0.32 0.65
CA LYS A 42 -3.65 0.77 1.55
C LYS A 42 -3.57 0.21 2.97
N LEU A 43 -2.38 0.26 3.58
CA LEU A 43 -2.20 -0.28 4.93
C LEU A 43 -3.04 0.47 5.97
N LEU A 44 -3.27 1.76 5.75
CA LEU A 44 -4.11 2.61 6.61
C LEU A 44 -5.57 2.10 6.69
N ASP A 45 -6.08 1.39 5.69
CA ASP A 45 -7.45 0.83 5.70
C ASP A 45 -7.64 -0.22 6.81
N TYR A 46 -6.54 -0.75 7.36
CA TYR A 46 -6.56 -1.71 8.45
C TYR A 46 -6.47 -1.06 9.84
N GLN A 47 -6.37 0.28 9.95
CA GLN A 47 -6.18 0.94 11.25
C GLN A 47 -7.30 0.62 12.26
N ASN A 48 -8.53 0.43 11.77
CA ASN A 48 -9.72 0.13 12.58
C ASN A 48 -9.98 -1.38 12.70
N ARG A 49 -9.10 -2.23 12.15
CA ARG A 49 -9.25 -3.70 12.09
C ARG A 49 -8.15 -4.41 12.86
N TRP A 50 -7.74 -3.82 13.98
CA TRP A 50 -6.61 -4.31 14.78
C TRP A 50 -6.79 -5.76 15.26
N ALA A 51 -7.98 -6.11 15.75
CA ALA A 51 -8.26 -7.47 16.22
C ALA A 51 -8.17 -8.53 15.10
N GLU A 52 -8.52 -8.16 13.86
CA GLU A 52 -8.34 -9.05 12.69
C GLU A 52 -6.87 -9.26 12.37
N LEU A 53 -6.04 -8.21 12.47
CA LEU A 53 -4.60 -8.32 12.27
C LEU A 53 -3.92 -9.15 13.36
N GLU A 54 -4.30 -8.99 14.62
CA GLU A 54 -3.75 -9.79 15.73
C GLU A 54 -4.12 -11.27 15.62
N ALA A 55 -5.32 -11.59 15.14
CA ALA A 55 -5.79 -12.96 14.98
C ALA A 55 -5.30 -13.62 13.68
N SER A 56 -4.57 -12.90 12.82
CA SER A 56 -4.16 -13.41 11.51
C SER A 56 -2.86 -14.19 11.58
N ASP A 57 -2.87 -15.42 11.05
CA ASP A 57 -1.65 -16.22 10.84
C ASP A 57 -0.80 -15.73 9.66
N ASN A 58 -1.22 -14.68 8.96
CA ASN A 58 -0.45 -14.11 7.87
C ASN A 58 0.74 -13.32 8.43
N PRO A 59 2.01 -13.65 8.09
CA PRO A 59 3.18 -12.96 8.61
C PRO A 59 3.23 -11.46 8.28
N PHE A 60 2.51 -11.03 7.23
CA PHE A 60 2.39 -9.60 6.91
C PHE A 60 1.51 -8.85 7.91
N ALA A 61 0.62 -9.50 8.64
CA ALA A 61 -0.23 -8.84 9.63
C ALA A 61 0.61 -8.12 10.70
N THR A 62 1.69 -8.76 11.19
CA THR A 62 2.64 -8.13 12.11
C THR A 62 3.33 -6.90 11.50
N VAL A 63 3.69 -6.97 10.22
CA VAL A 63 4.29 -5.83 9.49
C VAL A 63 3.30 -4.66 9.38
N VAL A 64 2.04 -4.95 9.05
CA VAL A 64 0.97 -3.94 8.99
C VAL A 64 0.74 -3.32 10.36
N MET A 65 0.65 -4.12 11.42
CA MET A 65 0.51 -3.64 12.79
C MET A 65 1.66 -2.72 13.22
N ALA A 66 2.91 -3.15 12.99
CA ALA A 66 4.09 -2.36 13.31
C ALA A 66 4.11 -1.03 12.55
N HIS A 67 3.76 -1.07 11.25
CA HIS A 67 3.67 0.11 10.41
C HIS A 67 2.60 1.10 10.90
N LEU A 68 1.40 0.62 11.23
CA LEU A 68 0.31 1.43 11.78
C LEU A 68 0.70 2.08 13.12
N LYS A 69 1.40 1.36 14.00
CA LYS A 69 1.91 1.90 15.27
C LYS A 69 2.95 3.00 15.06
N MET A 70 3.90 2.80 14.16
CA MET A 70 4.90 3.81 13.79
C MET A 70 4.23 5.10 13.30
N GLN A 71 3.21 5.00 12.44
CA GLN A 71 2.48 6.18 11.95
C GLN A 71 1.77 6.96 13.07
N GLN A 72 1.27 6.28 14.11
CA GLN A 72 0.61 6.94 15.25
C GLN A 72 1.62 7.71 16.12
N THR A 73 2.86 7.23 16.25
CA THR A 73 3.88 7.88 17.07
C THR A 73 4.50 9.09 16.37
N THR A 74 4.67 9.05 15.04
CA THR A 74 5.19 10.18 14.26
C THR A 74 4.22 11.37 14.22
N LYS A 75 2.91 11.13 14.41
CA LYS A 75 1.89 12.20 14.49
C LYS A 75 1.89 12.95 15.83
N LYS A 76 2.68 12.55 16.82
CA LYS A 76 2.86 13.32 18.08
C LYS A 76 4.10 14.20 17.96
N PRO A 77 3.97 15.53 17.85
CA PRO A 77 5.08 16.41 18.18
C PRO A 77 5.40 16.18 19.67
N GLN A 78 6.67 16.00 20.01
CA GLN A 78 7.08 16.23 21.39
C GLN A 78 6.99 17.74 21.63
N GLU A 79 5.97 18.17 22.36
CA GLU A 79 5.92 19.50 22.95
C GLU A 79 7.02 19.58 24.00
N ASN A 80 8.02 20.42 23.76
CA ASN A 80 8.92 20.98 24.77
C ASN A 80 8.83 22.50 24.68
#